data_AF-A0A8B5XC19-F1
#
_entry.id   AF-A0A8B5XC19-F1
#
_cell.length_a   1.000
_cell.length_b   1.000
_cell.length_c   1.000
_cell.angle_alpha   90.00
_cell.angle_beta   90.00
_cell.angle_gamma   90.00
#
_symmetry.space_group_name_H-M   'P 1'
#
loop_
_entity.id
_entity.type
_entity.pdbx_description
1 polymer ?
#
loop_
_entity_poly.entity_id
_entity_poly.type
_entity_poly.pdbx_seq_one_letter_code
_entity_poly.pdbx_strand_id
1 'polypeptide(L)'
;MRKLLMIGLSLVLSLGAFGGSALAEDENDDEIPDHRHFLLIHADIDAGVVEGFQHCTELAGGQVLPNEVHHDLVHFGTAGEALSNAGHLVLPGDPPFPYGKTCEDVQAFIDANEGIDLP
;
A
#
# COMPACT_ATOMS: atom_id res chain seq x y z
N MET A 1 -34.65 48.77 2.95
CA MET A 1 -34.29 47.61 3.80
C MET A 1 -34.32 46.29 3.01
N ARG A 2 -33.62 46.20 1.86
CA ARG A 2 -33.67 45.01 0.97
C ARG A 2 -32.30 44.51 0.50
N LYS A 3 -31.22 45.24 0.81
CA LYS A 3 -29.85 44.91 0.37
C LYS A 3 -28.98 44.25 1.44
N LEU A 4 -29.43 44.20 2.70
CA LEU A 4 -28.71 43.52 3.78
C LEU A 4 -29.03 42.02 3.90
N LEU A 5 -30.07 41.53 3.22
CA LEU A 5 -30.47 40.12 3.33
C LEU A 5 -29.64 39.16 2.45
N MET A 6 -28.85 39.68 1.51
CA MET A 6 -28.10 38.86 0.54
C MET A 6 -26.62 38.62 0.90
N ILE A 7 -26.12 39.18 2.00
CA ILE A 7 -24.73 38.93 2.46
C ILE A 7 -24.69 37.77 3.48
N GLY A 8 -25.79 37.51 4.19
CA GLY A 8 -25.85 36.47 5.22
C GLY A 8 -25.94 35.03 4.69
N LEU A 9 -26.36 34.84 3.43
CA LEU A 9 -26.58 33.49 2.88
C LEU A 9 -25.32 32.91 2.22
N SER A 10 -24.42 33.76 1.72
CA SER A 10 -23.19 33.30 1.05
C SER A 10 -22.08 32.87 2.01
N LEU A 11 -22.17 33.19 3.30
CA LEU A 11 -21.17 32.79 4.30
C LEU A 11 -21.42 31.37 4.85
N VAL A 12 -22.64 30.84 4.70
CA VAL A 12 -22.98 29.49 5.16
C VAL A 12 -22.65 28.43 4.10
N LEU A 13 -22.63 28.79 2.81
CA LEU A 13 -22.28 27.85 1.73
C LEU A 13 -20.76 27.63 1.56
N SER A 14 -19.90 28.53 2.03
CA SER A 14 -18.44 28.41 1.89
C SER A 14 -17.77 27.66 3.05
N LEU A 15 -18.48 27.38 4.15
CA LEU A 15 -17.99 26.51 5.23
C LEU A 15 -18.36 25.03 5.06
N GLY A 16 -19.08 24.66 3.99
CA GLY A 16 -19.50 23.27 3.72
C GLY A 16 -18.46 22.42 2.96
N ALA A 17 -17.34 22.98 2.51
CA ALA A 17 -16.37 22.28 1.66
C ALA A 17 -15.22 21.59 2.41
N PHE A 18 -15.18 21.66 3.75
CA PHE A 18 -14.15 21.03 4.59
C PHE A 18 -14.69 19.91 5.50
N GLY A 19 -15.90 19.42 5.25
CA GLY A 19 -16.59 18.44 6.11
C GLY A 19 -16.61 17.00 5.59
N GLY A 20 -15.65 16.59 4.75
CA GLY A 20 -15.71 15.34 3.99
C GLY A 20 -14.60 14.32 4.25
N SER A 21 -13.74 14.52 5.25
CA SER A 21 -12.77 13.50 5.69
C SER A 21 -13.20 12.96 7.05
N ALA A 22 -14.47 12.60 7.16
CA ALA A 22 -14.97 11.84 8.29
C ALA A 22 -14.59 10.38 8.07
N LEU A 23 -13.68 9.90 8.90
CA LEU A 23 -13.68 8.54 9.43
C LEU A 23 -13.58 7.43 8.37
N ALA A 24 -12.38 7.24 7.83
CA ALA A 24 -11.88 5.88 7.83
C ALA A 24 -11.41 5.62 9.27
N GLU A 25 -12.34 5.19 10.13
CA GLU A 25 -11.96 4.46 11.33
C GLU A 25 -11.21 3.22 10.81
N ASP A 26 -9.92 3.20 11.05
CA ASP A 26 -9.06 2.08 10.71
C ASP A 26 -9.44 0.95 11.67
N GLU A 27 -10.32 0.05 11.23
CA GLU A 27 -10.83 -1.06 12.05
C GLU A 27 -9.79 -2.20 12.21
N ASN A 28 -8.50 -1.93 11.94
CA ASN A 28 -7.38 -2.82 12.23
C ASN A 28 -6.34 -2.10 13.10
N ASP A 29 -6.69 -1.82 14.36
CA ASP A 29 -5.80 -1.23 15.38
C ASP A 29 -4.72 -2.23 15.90
N ASP A 30 -4.49 -3.32 15.16
CA ASP A 30 -3.34 -4.20 15.38
C ASP A 30 -2.15 -3.58 14.64
N GLU A 31 -1.25 -2.95 15.40
CA GLU A 31 0.02 -2.41 14.90
C GLU A 31 0.71 -3.45 14.02
N ILE A 32 0.82 -3.20 12.71
CA ILE A 32 1.54 -4.10 11.80
C ILE A 32 2.99 -4.14 12.29
N PRO A 33 3.49 -5.30 12.74
CA PRO A 33 4.83 -5.37 13.27
C PRO A 33 5.82 -5.06 12.17
N ASP A 34 6.95 -4.51 12.61
CA ASP A 34 8.19 -4.43 11.86
C ASP A 34 8.44 -5.73 11.05
N HIS A 35 8.58 -5.59 9.73
CA HIS A 35 8.70 -6.71 8.80
C HIS A 35 9.75 -6.48 7.70
N ARG A 36 10.13 -7.55 6.99
CA ARG A 36 11.03 -7.51 5.81
C ARG A 36 10.27 -7.08 4.56
N HIS A 37 11.01 -6.71 3.52
CA HIS A 37 10.43 -6.41 2.19
C HIS A 37 11.26 -6.99 1.06
N PHE A 38 10.58 -7.41 0.01
CA PHE A 38 11.14 -7.88 -1.24
C PHE A 38 10.67 -6.95 -2.36
N LEU A 39 11.59 -6.49 -3.20
CA LEU A 39 11.24 -5.82 -4.45
C LEU A 39 11.30 -6.84 -5.58
N LEU A 40 10.14 -7.13 -6.15
CA LEU A 40 9.98 -7.93 -7.36
C LEU A 40 10.08 -7.01 -8.58
N ILE A 41 10.96 -7.35 -9.51
CA ILE A 41 11.25 -6.57 -10.72
C ILE A 41 10.76 -7.37 -11.93
N HIS A 42 9.99 -6.68 -12.79
CA HIS A 42 9.22 -7.29 -13.87
C HIS A 42 8.34 -8.42 -13.34
N ALA A 43 7.49 -8.10 -12.37
CA ALA A 43 6.47 -9.01 -11.88
C ALA A 43 5.45 -9.29 -12.99
N ASP A 44 5.12 -10.56 -13.19
CA ASP A 44 4.04 -10.98 -14.08
C ASP A 44 2.75 -10.98 -13.26
N ILE A 45 1.83 -10.08 -13.60
CA ILE A 45 0.60 -9.86 -12.86
C ILE A 45 -0.57 -10.04 -13.82
N ASP A 46 -1.32 -11.12 -13.65
CA ASP A 46 -2.57 -11.37 -14.38
C ASP A 46 -3.76 -11.29 -13.43
N ALA A 47 -4.76 -10.49 -13.79
CA ALA A 47 -5.98 -10.32 -13.00
C ALA A 47 -5.80 -10.05 -11.49
N GLY A 48 -4.68 -9.44 -11.08
CA GLY A 48 -4.36 -9.16 -9.67
C GLY A 48 -3.57 -10.27 -8.97
N VAL A 49 -3.22 -11.34 -9.68
CA VAL A 49 -2.40 -12.45 -9.20
C VAL A 49 -0.97 -12.27 -9.70
N VAL A 50 0.01 -12.28 -8.79
CA VAL A 50 1.43 -12.34 -9.16
C VAL A 50 1.78 -13.78 -9.49
N GLU A 51 2.02 -14.09 -10.76
CA GLU A 51 2.36 -15.43 -11.24
C GLU A 51 3.87 -15.67 -11.27
N GLY A 52 4.67 -14.61 -11.22
CA GLY A 52 6.13 -14.71 -11.22
C GLY A 52 6.83 -13.36 -11.29
N PHE A 53 8.16 -13.40 -11.40
CA PHE A 53 9.00 -12.22 -11.54
C PHE A 53 10.32 -12.57 -12.25
N GLN A 54 11.02 -11.58 -12.83
CA GLN A 54 12.34 -11.81 -13.43
C GLN A 54 13.48 -11.69 -12.42
N HIS A 55 13.38 -10.72 -11.51
CA HIS A 55 14.35 -10.53 -10.44
C HIS A 55 13.66 -10.22 -9.12
N CYS A 56 14.27 -10.65 -8.03
CA CYS A 56 13.86 -10.29 -6.67
C CYS A 56 15.09 -9.76 -5.93
N THR A 57 14.88 -8.74 -5.10
CA THR A 57 15.88 -8.27 -4.16
C THR A 57 15.26 -8.09 -2.78
N GLU A 58 15.96 -8.56 -1.76
CA GLU A 58 15.66 -8.19 -0.38
C GLU A 58 16.00 -6.72 -0.19
N LEU A 59 15.03 -5.93 0.27
CA LEU A 59 15.27 -4.53 0.63
C LEU A 59 15.98 -4.48 1.98
N ALA A 60 16.75 -3.40 2.19
CA ALA A 60 17.55 -3.20 3.39
C ALA A 60 18.47 -4.39 3.78
N GLY A 61 18.86 -5.22 2.81
CA GLY A 61 19.68 -6.41 3.05
C GLY A 61 18.98 -7.45 3.93
N GLY A 62 17.66 -7.59 3.80
CA GLY A 62 16.86 -8.54 4.58
C GLY A 62 16.65 -8.12 6.03
N GLN A 63 16.94 -6.85 6.37
CA GLN A 63 16.59 -6.33 7.68
C GLN A 63 15.11 -5.97 7.73
N VAL A 64 14.55 -6.21 8.91
CA VAL A 64 13.22 -5.74 9.25
C VAL A 64 13.25 -4.22 9.39
N LEU A 65 12.30 -3.53 8.76
CA LEU A 65 12.23 -2.07 8.75
C LEU A 65 11.12 -1.56 9.70
N PRO A 66 11.36 -0.44 10.41
CA PRO A 66 10.35 0.17 11.24
C PRO A 66 9.20 0.72 10.40
N ASN A 67 7.98 0.63 10.94
CA ASN A 67 6.78 1.14 10.30
C ASN A 67 6.68 2.67 10.42
N GLU A 68 7.40 3.38 9.54
CA GLU A 68 7.41 4.86 9.46
C GLU A 68 6.60 5.37 8.25
N VAL A 69 6.30 6.67 8.18
CA VAL A 69 5.51 7.29 7.09
C VAL A 69 5.99 6.92 5.67
N HIS A 70 7.29 6.71 5.46
CA HIS A 70 7.81 6.29 4.14
C HIS A 70 7.40 4.86 3.77
N HIS A 71 7.21 3.98 4.75
CA HIS A 71 6.73 2.61 4.57
C HIS A 71 5.28 2.60 4.05
N ASP A 72 4.40 3.38 4.68
CA ASP A 72 3.01 3.53 4.23
C ASP A 72 2.91 4.02 2.79
N LEU A 73 3.81 4.90 2.36
CA LEU A 73 3.83 5.40 0.98
C LEU A 73 4.18 4.33 -0.06
N VAL A 74 4.92 3.29 0.34
CA VAL A 74 5.29 2.17 -0.54
C VAL A 74 4.13 1.18 -0.65
N HIS A 75 3.37 0.94 0.41
CA HIS A 75 2.23 0.00 0.38
C HIS A 75 0.94 0.64 -0.12
N PHE A 76 0.65 1.87 0.31
CA PHE A 76 -0.66 2.51 0.13
C PHE A 76 -0.59 3.87 -0.58
N GLY A 77 0.62 4.36 -0.87
CA GLY A 77 0.83 5.68 -1.47
C GLY A 77 1.22 5.65 -2.93
N THR A 78 1.53 6.85 -3.43
CA THR A 78 1.92 7.10 -4.82
C THR A 78 3.21 6.40 -5.24
N ALA A 79 4.09 6.06 -4.28
CA ALA A 79 5.31 5.32 -4.58
C ALA A 79 4.99 3.86 -4.94
N GLY A 80 4.09 3.21 -4.20
CA GLY A 80 3.57 1.88 -4.51
C GLY A 80 2.88 1.84 -5.88
N GLU A 81 2.01 2.80 -6.15
CA GLU A 81 1.34 2.93 -7.45
C GLU A 81 2.34 3.10 -8.60
N ALA A 82 3.38 3.91 -8.42
CA ALA A 82 4.41 4.13 -9.44
C ALA A 82 5.22 2.85 -9.72
N LEU A 83 5.55 2.08 -8.68
CA LEU A 83 6.23 0.79 -8.82
C LEU A 83 5.34 -0.21 -9.59
N SER A 84 4.08 -0.35 -9.17
CA SER A 84 3.13 -1.27 -9.80
C SER A 84 2.93 -0.94 -11.29
N ASN A 85 2.75 0.34 -11.62
CA ASN A 85 2.65 0.81 -13.01
C ASN A 85 3.92 0.56 -13.84
N ALA A 86 5.09 0.42 -13.20
CA ALA A 86 6.35 0.05 -13.83
C ALA A 86 6.56 -1.48 -13.91
N GLY A 87 5.59 -2.29 -13.49
CA GLY A 87 5.71 -3.75 -13.41
C GLY A 87 6.61 -4.19 -12.27
N HIS A 88 6.66 -3.44 -11.18
CA HIS A 88 7.44 -3.75 -9.98
C HIS A 88 6.52 -3.82 -8.78
N LEU A 89 6.87 -4.66 -7.81
CA LEU A 89 6.04 -4.84 -6.63
C LEU A 89 6.88 -4.97 -5.38
N VAL A 90 6.46 -4.32 -4.31
CA VAL A 90 7.06 -4.50 -2.99
C VAL A 90 6.17 -5.46 -2.21
N LEU A 91 6.67 -6.65 -1.93
CA LEU A 91 6.02 -7.62 -1.05
C LEU A 91 6.59 -7.47 0.35
N PRO A 92 5.75 -7.46 1.39
CA PRO A 92 6.25 -7.65 2.75
C PRO A 92 6.75 -9.09 2.96
N GLY A 93 7.47 -9.36 4.04
CA GLY A 93 7.96 -10.69 4.44
C GLY A 93 8.04 -10.80 5.96
N ASP A 94 8.26 -12.01 6.49
CA ASP A 94 8.06 -12.33 7.92
C ASP A 94 6.62 -12.22 8.44
N PRO A 95 6.29 -12.85 9.59
CA PRO A 95 4.96 -12.72 10.19
C PRO A 95 4.51 -11.27 10.32
N PRO A 96 3.24 -10.97 9.97
CA PRO A 96 2.16 -11.91 9.65
C PRO A 96 2.15 -12.46 8.22
N PHE A 97 3.09 -12.05 7.36
CA PHE A 97 3.07 -12.36 5.93
C PHE A 97 3.66 -13.75 5.63
N PRO A 98 3.03 -14.53 4.73
CA PRO A 98 3.40 -15.93 4.51
C PRO A 98 4.50 -16.13 3.45
N TYR A 99 4.99 -15.05 2.83
CA TYR A 99 5.88 -15.12 1.66
C TYR A 99 7.32 -15.56 1.99
N GLY A 100 7.66 -15.71 3.26
CA GLY A 100 8.95 -16.22 3.73
C GLY A 100 9.96 -15.13 4.08
N LYS A 101 11.26 -15.49 4.04
CA LYS A 101 12.38 -14.68 4.51
C LYS A 101 13.40 -14.33 3.45
N THR A 102 13.43 -15.07 2.34
CA THR A 102 14.34 -14.82 1.21
C THR A 102 13.57 -14.75 -0.11
N CYS A 103 14.22 -14.26 -1.15
CA CYS A 103 13.65 -14.28 -2.50
C CYS A 103 13.32 -15.69 -3.00
N GLU A 104 14.10 -16.69 -2.60
CA GLU A 104 13.80 -18.09 -2.91
C GLU A 104 12.52 -18.58 -2.22
N ASP A 105 12.24 -18.13 -1.00
CA ASP A 105 10.99 -18.46 -0.32
C ASP A 105 9.79 -17.84 -1.04
N VAL A 106 9.93 -16.60 -1.55
CA VAL A 106 8.86 -15.94 -2.31
C VAL A 106 8.55 -16.71 -3.59
N GLN A 107 9.58 -17.12 -4.35
CA GLN A 107 9.37 -17.94 -5.55
C GLN A 107 8.72 -19.27 -5.19
N ALA A 108 9.20 -19.95 -4.15
CA ALA A 108 8.63 -21.20 -3.68
C ALA A 108 7.16 -21.04 -3.25
N PHE A 109 6.80 -19.90 -2.66
CA PHE A 109 5.43 -19.59 -2.29
C PHE A 109 4.53 -19.43 -3.53
N ILE A 110 4.97 -18.66 -4.54
CA ILE A 110 4.26 -18.51 -5.82
C ILE A 110 4.05 -19.88 -6.47
N ASP A 111 5.13 -20.67 -6.59
CA ASP A 111 5.08 -22.00 -7.22
C ASP A 111 4.13 -22.95 -6.49
N ALA A 112 4.09 -22.90 -5.15
CA ALA A 112 3.27 -23.78 -4.33
C ALA A 112 1.78 -23.41 -4.31
N ASN A 113 1.45 -22.13 -4.54
CA ASN A 113 0.08 -21.60 -4.45
C ASN A 113 -0.49 -21.17 -5.81
N GLU A 114 0.24 -21.41 -6.90
CA GLU A 114 -0.12 -20.98 -8.26
C GLU A 114 -0.28 -19.45 -8.37
N GLY A 115 0.46 -18.69 -7.55
CA GLY A 115 0.44 -17.24 -7.53
C GLY A 115 0.32 -16.62 -6.13
N ILE A 116 0.33 -15.28 -6.10
CA ILE A 116 -0.01 -14.46 -4.93
C ILE A 116 -1.15 -13.53 -5.32
N ASP A 117 -2.30 -13.65 -4.66
CA ASP A 117 -3.36 -12.65 -4.75
C ASP A 117 -2.90 -11.35 -4.08
N LEU A 118 -2.87 -10.26 -4.85
CA LEU A 118 -2.64 -8.94 -4.29
C LEU A 118 -3.92 -8.45 -3.57
N PRO A 119 -3.78 -7.79 -2.41
CA PRO A 119 -4.92 -7.25 -1.67
C PRO A 119 -5.68 -6.15 -2.43
#